data_AF-A0A947WV56-F1
#
_entry.id   AF-A0A947WV56-F1
#
_cell.length_a   1.000
_cell.length_b   1.000
_cell.length_c   1.000
_cell.angle_alpha   90.00
_cell.angle_beta   90.00
_cell.angle_gamma   90.00
#
_symmetry.space_group_name_H-M   'P 1'
#
loop_
_entity.id
_entity.type
_entity.pdbx_description
1 polymer ?
#
loop_
_entity_poly.entity_id
_entity_poly.type
_entity_poly.pdbx_seq_one_letter_code
_entity_poly.pdbx_strand_id
1 'polypeptide(L)'
;MQKYEGSHLDEWMKWIKGQTLPPLCVELLLKNNRSYFLNNVFYWEDDDPIAILRIWDFRAMSDDDINELKKTMNKIQDREEYGKPINIHKKLDWANLRVSKDYIAYVIEWHDRLWPGGEIGFKAEIKK
;
A
#
# COMPACT_ATOMS: atom_id res chain seq x y z
N MET A 1 1.40 3.12 14.26
CA MET A 1 0.96 3.72 12.98
C MET A 1 1.98 4.77 12.61
N GLN A 2 2.76 4.52 11.55
CA GLN A 2 3.73 5.49 11.03
C GLN A 2 3.12 6.27 9.87
N LYS A 3 3.46 7.55 9.75
CA LYS A 3 3.05 8.44 8.66
C LYS A 3 4.30 8.97 7.97
N TYR A 4 4.31 8.98 6.64
CA TYR A 4 5.44 9.46 5.85
C TYR A 4 5.09 10.76 5.12
N GLU A 5 5.97 11.76 5.20
CA GLU A 5 5.89 13.07 4.53
C GLU A 5 7.26 13.42 3.89
N GLY A 6 7.26 14.18 2.80
CA GLY A 6 8.48 14.77 2.21
C GLY A 6 9.53 13.74 1.75
N SER A 7 10.80 13.96 2.10
CA SER A 7 11.93 13.11 1.69
C SER A 7 11.80 11.65 2.15
N HIS A 8 11.17 11.42 3.30
CA HIS A 8 10.96 10.07 3.83
C HIS A 8 9.92 9.27 3.02
N LEU A 9 8.96 9.96 2.39
CA LEU A 9 8.02 9.32 1.48
C LEU A 9 8.73 8.83 0.22
N ASP A 10 9.63 9.64 -0.35
CA ASP A 10 10.35 9.28 -1.57
C ASP A 10 11.24 8.04 -1.40
N GLU A 11 12.03 8.00 -0.32
CA GLU A 11 12.87 6.84 0.02
C GLU A 11 12.03 5.58 0.24
N TRP A 12 10.92 5.71 0.99
CA TRP A 12 10.05 4.58 1.28
C TRP A 12 9.37 4.04 0.02
N MET A 13 8.83 4.91 -0.85
CA MET A 13 8.18 4.50 -2.10
C MET A 13 9.15 3.82 -3.07
N LYS A 14 10.42 4.24 -3.12
CA LYS A 14 11.47 3.54 -3.87
C LYS A 14 11.81 2.19 -3.27
N TRP A 15 11.91 2.10 -1.95
CA TRP A 15 12.22 0.85 -1.26
C TRP A 15 11.17 -0.24 -1.49
N ILE A 16 9.89 0.12 -1.48
CA ILE A 16 8.78 -0.83 -1.73
C ILE A 16 8.46 -1.04 -3.22
N LYS A 17 9.16 -0.36 -4.13
CA LYS A 17 8.95 -0.47 -5.58
C LYS A 17 9.10 -1.91 -6.06
N GLY A 18 8.15 -2.37 -6.87
CA GLY A 18 8.12 -3.75 -7.37
C GLY A 18 7.62 -4.79 -6.35
N GLN A 19 7.46 -4.45 -5.07
CA GLN A 19 6.91 -5.38 -4.07
C GLN A 19 5.38 -5.36 -4.09
N THR A 20 4.75 -6.53 -3.95
CA THR A 20 3.31 -6.60 -3.73
C THR A 20 3.01 -6.43 -2.24
N LEU A 21 2.18 -5.45 -1.93
CA LEU A 21 1.73 -5.12 -0.58
C LEU A 21 0.37 -5.78 -0.34
N PRO A 22 0.14 -6.34 0.86
CA PRO A 22 -1.14 -6.95 1.18
C PRO A 22 -2.29 -5.92 1.09
N PRO A 23 -3.53 -6.37 0.78
CA PRO A 23 -4.71 -5.53 0.88
C PRO A 23 -4.82 -4.89 2.27
N LEU A 24 -5.37 -3.69 2.36
CA LEU A 24 -5.63 -3.01 3.65
C LEU A 24 -4.38 -2.67 4.52
N CYS A 25 -3.17 -3.00 4.08
CA CYS A 25 -1.94 -2.76 4.86
C CYS A 25 -1.29 -1.41 4.60
N VAL A 26 -1.38 -0.86 3.40
CA VAL A 26 -0.81 0.46 3.10
C VAL A 26 -1.88 1.34 2.49
N GLU A 27 -2.16 2.48 3.13
CA GLU A 27 -3.14 3.46 2.66
C GLU A 27 -2.45 4.72 2.16
N LEU A 28 -2.75 5.09 0.93
CA LEU A 28 -2.37 6.35 0.30
C LEU A 28 -3.49 7.36 0.52
N LEU A 29 -3.20 8.48 1.19
CA LEU A 29 -4.13 9.61 1.32
C LEU A 29 -3.72 10.74 0.37
N LEU A 30 -4.65 11.18 -0.47
CA LEU A 30 -4.47 12.30 -1.37
C LEU A 30 -4.94 13.61 -0.73
N LYS A 31 -4.42 14.74 -1.22
CA LYS A 31 -4.78 16.09 -0.74
C LYS A 31 -6.27 16.45 -0.86
N ASN A 32 -7.04 15.73 -1.67
CA ASN A 32 -8.50 15.88 -1.76
C ASN A 32 -9.30 14.95 -0.84
N ASN A 33 -8.66 14.38 0.18
CA ASN A 33 -9.26 13.44 1.12
C ASN A 33 -9.76 12.12 0.51
N ARG A 34 -9.36 11.79 -0.72
CA ARG A 34 -9.52 10.42 -1.24
C ARG A 34 -8.40 9.55 -0.73
N SER A 35 -8.73 8.33 -0.33
CA SER A 35 -7.72 7.32 -0.01
C SER A 35 -7.85 6.08 -0.88
N TYR A 36 -6.72 5.40 -1.05
CA TYR A 36 -6.61 4.15 -1.80
C TYR A 36 -5.66 3.23 -1.06
N PHE A 37 -5.92 1.93 -1.06
CA PHE A 37 -4.95 0.98 -0.53
C PHE A 37 -3.94 0.60 -1.61
N LEU A 38 -2.66 0.75 -1.31
CA LEU A 38 -1.57 0.49 -2.24
C LEU A 38 -1.38 -1.02 -2.38
N ASN A 39 -1.34 -1.49 -3.62
CA ASN A 39 -0.94 -2.85 -3.98
C ASN A 39 0.54 -2.88 -4.35
N ASN A 40 1.01 -1.93 -5.17
CA ASN A 40 2.39 -1.90 -5.65
C ASN A 40 2.76 -0.52 -6.17
N VAL A 41 4.04 -0.15 -6.06
CA VAL A 41 4.61 1.01 -6.76
C VAL A 41 5.23 0.53 -8.06
N PHE A 42 4.59 0.88 -9.19
CA PHE A 42 5.02 0.45 -10.52
C PHE A 42 6.05 1.41 -11.12
N TYR A 43 5.83 2.72 -10.94
CA TYR A 43 6.71 3.77 -11.44
C TYR A 43 6.87 4.89 -10.40
N TRP A 44 8.11 5.20 -10.07
CA TRP A 44 8.52 6.26 -9.16
C TRP A 44 10.00 6.60 -9.45
N GLU A 45 10.24 7.75 -10.10
CA GLU A 45 11.59 8.21 -10.52
C GLU A 45 11.83 9.65 -10.08
N ASP A 46 13.03 10.00 -9.62
CA ASP A 46 13.34 11.30 -8.99
C ASP A 46 12.94 12.54 -9.82
N ASP A 47 13.16 12.46 -11.12
CA ASP A 47 12.99 13.55 -12.08
C ASP A 47 11.59 13.62 -12.71
N ASP A 48 10.70 12.66 -12.42
CA ASP A 48 9.31 12.68 -12.88
C ASP A 48 8.36 13.09 -11.74
N PRO A 49 7.56 14.16 -11.89
CA PRO A 49 6.54 14.54 -10.92
C PRO A 49 5.36 13.55 -10.87
N ILE A 50 5.26 12.59 -11.78
CA ILE A 50 4.20 11.59 -11.87
C ILE A 50 4.66 10.27 -11.27
N ALA A 51 3.76 9.65 -10.50
CA ALA A 51 3.87 8.26 -10.06
C ALA A 51 2.80 7.41 -10.76
N ILE A 52 3.13 6.14 -11.04
CA ILE A 52 2.16 5.11 -11.43
C ILE A 52 2.13 4.07 -10.32
N LEU A 53 0.98 3.99 -9.67
CA LEU A 53 0.74 3.11 -8.54
C LEU A 53 -0.31 2.08 -8.95
N ARG A 54 -0.20 0.87 -8.41
CA ARG A 54 -1.29 -0.10 -8.43
C ARG A 54 -1.98 -0.03 -7.08
N ILE A 55 -3.30 0.06 -7.09
CA ILE A 55 -4.12 0.09 -5.88
C ILE A 55 -5.03 -1.14 -5.86
N TRP A 56 -5.38 -1.57 -4.65
CA TRP A 56 -6.45 -2.55 -4.45
C TRP A 56 -7.80 -1.90 -4.74
N ASP A 57 -8.61 -2.56 -5.58
CA ASP A 57 -9.96 -2.12 -5.91
C ASP A 57 -10.99 -2.93 -5.15
N PHE A 58 -11.69 -2.26 -4.25
CA PHE A 58 -12.72 -2.85 -3.40
C PHE A 58 -14.14 -2.49 -3.84
N ARG A 59 -14.34 -1.78 -4.96
CA ARG A 59 -15.66 -1.25 -5.36
C ARG A 59 -16.71 -2.33 -5.60
N ALA A 60 -16.30 -3.55 -5.96
CA ALA A 60 -17.19 -4.69 -6.16
C ALA A 60 -17.47 -5.48 -4.86
N MET A 61 -16.86 -5.10 -3.73
CA MET A 61 -16.92 -5.82 -2.46
C MET A 61 -17.88 -5.15 -1.48
N SER A 62 -18.72 -5.96 -0.84
CA SER A 62 -19.52 -5.56 0.33
C SER A 62 -18.69 -5.61 1.62
N ASP A 63 -19.25 -5.10 2.71
CA ASP A 63 -18.62 -5.21 4.03
C ASP A 63 -18.38 -6.67 4.46
N ASP A 64 -19.28 -7.58 4.08
CA ASP A 64 -19.11 -9.02 4.33
C ASP A 64 -17.94 -9.60 3.51
N ASP A 65 -17.81 -9.20 2.24
CA ASP A 65 -16.68 -9.59 1.39
C ASP A 65 -15.34 -9.08 1.99
N ILE A 66 -15.33 -7.85 2.53
CA ILE A 66 -14.16 -7.28 3.20
C ILE A 66 -13.82 -8.03 4.49
N ASN A 67 -14.83 -8.45 5.26
CA ASN A 67 -14.63 -9.28 6.45
C ASN A 67 -14.10 -10.68 6.10
N GLU A 68 -14.55 -11.27 5.00
CA GLU A 68 -14.01 -12.52 4.46
C GLU A 68 -12.56 -12.35 4.03
N LEU A 69 -12.25 -11.29 3.27
CA LEU A 69 -10.89 -10.95 2.84
C LEU A 69 -9.93 -10.88 4.03
N LYS A 70 -10.29 -10.15 5.11
CA LYS A 70 -9.47 -10.06 6.33
C LYS A 70 -9.19 -11.43 6.95
N LYS A 71 -10.18 -12.33 6.96
CA LYS A 71 -10.01 -13.71 7.48
C LYS A 71 -9.07 -14.52 6.60
N THR A 72 -9.16 -14.40 5.28
CA THR A 72 -8.26 -15.10 4.35
C THR A 72 -6.83 -14.57 4.48
N MET A 73 -6.65 -13.25 4.52
CA MET A 73 -5.35 -12.62 4.72
C MET A 73 -4.64 -13.12 5.99
N ASN A 74 -5.37 -13.30 7.09
CA ASN A 74 -4.80 -13.82 8.34
C ASN A 74 -4.28 -15.28 8.25
N LYS A 75 -4.64 -16.01 7.19
CA LYS A 75 -4.20 -17.39 6.94
C LYS A 75 -3.05 -17.48 5.94
N ILE A 76 -2.79 -16.41 5.17
CA ILE A 76 -1.68 -16.35 4.22
C ILE A 76 -0.37 -16.38 5.02
N GLN A 77 0.58 -17.19 4.56
CA GLN A 77 1.90 -17.32 5.19
C GLN A 77 3.02 -16.86 4.26
N ASP A 78 2.77 -16.79 2.96
CA ASP A 78 3.71 -16.33 1.95
C ASP A 78 3.22 -15.04 1.28
N ARG A 79 4.10 -14.04 1.21
CA ARG A 79 3.80 -12.73 0.63
C ARG A 79 3.56 -12.81 -0.88
N GLU A 80 4.16 -13.79 -1.56
CA GLU A 80 3.96 -14.00 -3.00
C GLU A 80 2.51 -14.37 -3.35
N GLU A 81 1.74 -14.88 -2.37
CA GLU A 81 0.31 -15.16 -2.57
C GLU A 81 -0.50 -13.88 -2.84
N TYR A 82 -0.04 -12.72 -2.38
CA TYR A 82 -0.68 -11.43 -2.66
C TYR A 82 -0.61 -11.03 -4.14
N GLY A 83 0.33 -11.58 -4.91
CA GLY A 83 0.43 -11.34 -6.35
C GLY A 83 -0.72 -11.93 -7.18
N LYS A 84 -1.59 -12.75 -6.58
CA LYS A 84 -2.71 -13.43 -7.25
C LYS A 84 -4.04 -13.11 -6.55
N PRO A 85 -4.67 -11.95 -6.84
CA PRO A 85 -5.86 -11.47 -6.14
C PRO A 85 -7.01 -12.49 -6.05
N ILE A 86 -7.24 -13.23 -7.14
CA ILE A 86 -8.29 -14.25 -7.23
C ILE A 86 -8.13 -15.38 -6.21
N ASN A 87 -6.90 -15.68 -5.77
CA ASN A 87 -6.61 -16.70 -4.77
C ASN A 87 -6.93 -16.21 -3.35
N ILE A 88 -7.06 -14.90 -3.14
CA ILE A 88 -7.35 -14.29 -1.85
C ILE A 88 -8.85 -14.07 -1.70
N HIS A 89 -9.48 -13.46 -2.71
CA HIS A 89 -10.93 -13.26 -2.74
C HIS A 89 -11.41 -13.09 -4.17
N LYS A 90 -12.50 -13.77 -4.54
CA LYS A 90 -13.02 -13.82 -5.93
C LYS A 90 -13.43 -12.47 -6.53
N LYS A 91 -13.70 -11.47 -5.69
CA LYS A 91 -14.09 -10.11 -6.09
C LYS A 91 -12.98 -9.07 -5.88
N LEU A 92 -11.83 -9.47 -5.34
CA LEU A 92 -10.71 -8.56 -5.13
C LEU A 92 -10.03 -8.32 -6.48
N ASP A 93 -9.88 -7.04 -6.83
CA ASP A 93 -9.23 -6.62 -8.07
C ASP A 93 -8.21 -5.50 -7.78
N TRP A 94 -7.56 -5.00 -8.82
CA TRP A 94 -6.62 -3.91 -8.76
C TRP A 94 -6.81 -2.91 -9.90
N ALA A 95 -6.41 -1.68 -9.67
CA ALA A 95 -6.46 -0.61 -10.65
C ALA A 95 -5.14 0.16 -10.69
N ASN A 96 -4.84 0.79 -11.84
CA ASN A 96 -3.70 1.69 -11.96
C ASN A 96 -4.12 3.11 -11.63
N LEU A 97 -3.41 3.74 -10.71
CA LEU A 97 -3.54 5.13 -10.31
C LEU A 97 -2.33 5.90 -10.85
N ARG A 98 -2.57 6.78 -11.83
CA ARG A 98 -1.60 7.78 -12.27
C ARG A 98 -1.84 9.06 -11.49
N VAL A 99 -0.87 9.49 -10.69
CA VAL A 99 -1.03 10.61 -9.76
C VAL A 99 0.23 11.47 -9.72
N SER A 100 0.07 12.77 -9.53
CA SER A 100 1.22 13.63 -9.23
C SER A 100 1.70 13.35 -7.81
N LYS A 101 3.02 13.21 -7.62
CA LYS A 101 3.63 12.98 -6.30
C LYS A 101 3.26 14.09 -5.32
N ASP A 102 3.23 15.34 -5.78
CA ASP A 102 2.82 16.49 -4.98
C ASP A 102 1.36 16.44 -4.54
N TYR A 103 0.54 15.54 -5.10
CA TYR A 103 -0.84 15.36 -4.70
C TYR A 103 -1.04 14.30 -3.60
N ILE A 104 0.02 13.54 -3.30
CA ILE A 104 0.05 12.60 -2.19
C ILE A 104 0.25 13.41 -0.90
N ALA A 105 -0.68 13.29 0.04
CA ALA A 105 -0.57 13.93 1.35
C ALA A 105 0.22 13.04 2.31
N TYR A 106 -0.20 11.78 2.43
CA TYR A 106 0.42 10.81 3.33
C TYR A 106 0.41 9.42 2.74
N VAL A 107 1.39 8.61 3.15
CA VAL A 107 1.27 7.15 3.14
C VAL A 107 1.23 6.67 4.58
N ILE A 108 0.28 5.81 4.87
CA ILE A 108 0.05 5.21 6.19
C ILE A 108 0.30 3.72 6.06
N GLU A 109 1.27 3.23 6.82
CA GLU A 109 1.48 1.79 6.99
C GLU A 109 0.64 1.31 8.19
N TRP A 110 -0.34 0.47 7.88
CA TRP A 110 -1.10 -0.35 8.80
C TRP A 110 -0.35 -1.67 9.04
N HIS A 111 -0.68 -2.34 10.15
CA HIS A 111 0.03 -3.54 10.58
C HIS A 111 -0.01 -4.66 9.53
N ASP A 112 1.15 -5.10 9.04
CA ASP A 112 1.33 -6.33 8.25
C ASP A 112 2.07 -7.37 9.09
N ARG A 113 1.50 -8.59 9.19
CA ARG A 113 2.10 -9.70 9.95
C ARG A 113 3.28 -10.35 9.22
N LEU A 114 3.35 -10.19 7.89
CA LEU A 114 4.35 -10.82 7.02
C LEU A 114 5.38 -9.80 6.48
N TRP A 115 5.55 -8.67 7.17
CA TRP A 115 6.56 -7.70 6.80
C TRP A 115 7.96 -8.28 7.02
N PRO A 116 8.87 -8.24 6.03
CA PRO A 116 10.21 -8.79 6.19
C PRO A 116 11.01 -7.93 7.19
N GLY A 117 11.33 -8.52 8.34
CA GLY A 117 12.25 -7.95 9.34
C GLY A 117 11.53 -7.37 10.56
N GLY A 118 11.83 -7.93 11.74
CA GLY A 118 11.38 -7.45 13.05
C GLY A 118 11.97 -6.10 13.49
N GLU A 119 12.35 -5.25 12.54
CA GLU A 119 12.60 -3.83 12.73
C GLU A 119 11.63 -3.09 11.81
N ILE A 120 10.61 -2.50 12.43
CA ILE A 120 9.74 -1.50 11.81
C ILE A 120 10.64 -0.55 11.03
N GLY A 121 10.38 -0.38 9.73
CA GLY A 121 11.19 0.44 8.83
C GLY A 121 11.59 1.77 9.49
N PHE A 122 12.88 1.88 9.81
CA PHE A 122 13.59 3.06 10.28
C PHE A 122 13.10 3.74 11.59
N LYS A 123 14.04 3.92 12.52
CA LYS A 123 13.96 4.94 13.59
C LYS A 123 13.84 6.32 12.95
N ALA A 124 12.64 6.84 12.80
CA ALA A 124 12.45 8.28 12.68
C ALA A 124 12.82 8.89 14.04
N GLU A 125 14.05 9.40 14.18
CA GLU A 125 14.40 10.27 15.31
C GLU A 125 13.50 11.50 15.26
N ILE A 126 12.53 11.55 16.17
CA ILE A 126 11.77 12.75 16.48
C ILE A 126 12.77 13.73 17.09
N LYS A 127 13.27 14.68 16.30
CA LYS A 127 13.96 15.85 16.86
C LYS A 127 12.93 16.63 17.68
N LYS A 128 13.21 16.74 18.99
CA LYS A 128 12.48 17.59 19.94
C LYS A 128 12.60 19.06 19.57
#